data_AF-A0A545TTH6-F1
#
_entry.id   AF-A0A545TTH6-F1
#
_cell.length_a   1.000
_cell.length_b   1.000
_cell.length_c   1.000
_cell.angle_alpha   90.00
_cell.angle_beta   90.00
_cell.angle_gamma   90.00
#
_symmetry.space_group_name_H-M   'P 1'
#
loop_
_entity.id
_entity.type
_entity.pdbx_description
1 polymer ?
#
loop_
_entity_poly.entity_id
_entity_poly.type
_entity_poly.pdbx_seq_one_letter_code
_entity_poly.pdbx_strand_id
1 'polypeptide(L)'
;MNSFKLSMTLALAGVLLSGCYKFTKPPFFQGELVRMEDTAFGRVIRDHVRSMPDSGDTRVLRDDILSNPRVYRVSEEFLILQKQSAVDASWELVVMTRNRHHIMFCLLLEHETVEIPDGAALRRPQGDPRNPALMASGPPEAVKQLALNLSLTAPKACMALPIADPSKPGETL
;
A
#
# COMPACT_ATOMS: atom_id res chain seq x y z
N MET A 1 16.07 39.66 22.49
CA MET A 1 16.27 39.54 21.03
C MET A 1 17.47 38.62 20.84
N ASN A 2 17.41 37.39 20.35
CA ASN A 2 16.48 36.75 19.42
C ASN A 2 16.21 35.31 19.88
N SER A 3 14.94 34.95 19.93
CA SER A 3 14.52 33.54 19.99
C SER A 3 14.93 32.89 18.67
N PHE A 4 15.85 31.94 18.75
CA PHE A 4 16.09 30.97 17.68
C PHE A 4 14.80 30.16 17.53
N LYS A 5 13.87 30.64 16.70
CA LYS A 5 12.75 29.84 16.24
C LYS A 5 13.36 28.79 15.32
N LEU A 6 13.71 27.66 15.92
CA LEU A 6 13.93 26.41 15.22
C LEU A 6 12.58 26.07 14.58
N SER A 7 12.33 26.63 13.39
CA SER A 7 11.25 26.19 12.52
C SER A 7 11.64 24.78 12.11
N MET A 8 11.24 23.81 12.92
CA MET A 8 11.21 22.40 12.57
C MET A 8 10.11 22.25 11.52
N THR A 9 10.37 22.79 10.33
CA THR A 9 9.68 22.43 9.12
C THR A 9 10.00 20.96 8.96
N LEU A 10 9.07 20.12 9.41
CA LEU A 10 9.12 18.68 9.26
C LEU A 10 9.22 18.42 7.75
N ALA A 11 10.44 18.35 7.24
CA ALA A 11 10.76 17.98 5.88
C ALA A 11 10.54 16.47 5.72
N LEU A 12 9.32 16.02 6.06
CA LEU A 12 8.76 14.74 5.66
C LEU A 12 8.32 14.78 4.19
N ALA A 13 8.76 15.80 3.43
CA ALA A 13 8.59 15.91 1.99
C ALA A 13 9.59 15.03 1.20
N GLY A 14 10.52 14.35 1.88
CA GLY A 14 11.56 13.50 1.27
C GLY A 14 11.42 11.99 1.51
N VAL A 15 10.44 11.54 2.30
CA VAL A 15 10.10 10.10 2.37
C VAL A 15 9.09 9.82 1.28
N LEU A 16 9.64 9.68 0.08
CA LEU A 16 9.03 9.18 -1.13
C LEU A 16 8.17 7.95 -0.80
N LEU A 17 6.85 8.11 -0.81
CA LEU A 17 5.83 7.04 -0.72
C LEU A 17 5.83 6.13 -1.97
N SER A 18 6.97 5.91 -2.61
CA SER A 18 7.17 4.82 -3.56
C SER A 18 7.55 3.58 -2.77
N GLY A 19 6.79 2.50 -2.92
CA GLY A 19 7.18 1.23 -2.31
C GLY A 19 8.60 0.86 -2.70
N CYS A 20 9.38 0.32 -1.77
CA CYS A 20 10.74 -0.12 -2.08
C CYS A 20 10.75 -1.31 -3.06
N TYR A 21 9.60 -1.95 -3.28
CA TYR A 21 9.39 -2.97 -4.29
C TYR A 21 8.45 -2.47 -5.38
N LYS A 22 8.87 -2.65 -6.63
CA LYS A 22 8.09 -2.43 -7.84
C LYS A 22 8.09 -3.69 -8.67
N PHE A 23 7.11 -3.85 -9.55
CA PHE A 23 6.98 -5.02 -10.41
C PHE A 23 6.90 -4.60 -11.87
N THR A 24 7.61 -5.31 -12.75
CA THR A 24 7.60 -5.02 -14.20
C THR A 24 6.26 -5.34 -14.86
N LYS A 25 5.47 -6.22 -14.25
CA LYS A 25 4.13 -6.66 -14.66
C LYS A 25 3.23 -6.75 -13.43
N PRO A 26 1.89 -6.68 -13.59
CA PRO A 26 0.98 -6.88 -12.45
C PRO A 26 1.20 -8.28 -11.85
N PRO A 27 1.42 -8.40 -10.53
CA PRO A 27 1.65 -9.70 -9.91
C PRO A 27 0.44 -10.63 -9.90
N PHE A 28 -0.78 -10.07 -9.87
CA PHE A 28 -2.01 -10.84 -9.81
C PHE A 28 -2.75 -10.80 -11.15
N PHE A 29 -3.24 -11.96 -11.59
CA PHE A 29 -3.99 -12.08 -12.83
C PHE A 29 -5.40 -11.47 -12.70
N GLN A 30 -5.88 -10.84 -13.76
CA GLN A 30 -7.19 -10.16 -13.76
C GLN A 30 -8.36 -11.07 -13.38
N GLY A 31 -8.31 -12.36 -13.76
CA GLY A 31 -9.34 -13.35 -13.42
C GLY A 31 -9.39 -13.70 -11.93
N GLU A 32 -8.35 -13.38 -11.17
CA GLU A 32 -8.24 -13.67 -9.73
C GLU A 32 -8.61 -12.46 -8.86
N LEU A 33 -8.72 -11.28 -9.46
CA LEU A 33 -9.06 -10.06 -8.75
C LEU A 33 -10.59 -9.94 -8.63
N VAL A 34 -11.06 -9.55 -7.45
CA VAL A 34 -12.49 -9.27 -7.18
C VAL A 34 -12.70 -7.76 -7.04
N ARG A 35 -13.90 -7.25 -7.32
CA ARG A 35 -14.17 -5.83 -7.03
C ARG A 35 -14.17 -5.63 -5.52
N MET A 36 -13.60 -4.52 -5.07
CA MET A 36 -13.47 -4.26 -3.63
C MET A 36 -14.83 -4.29 -2.93
N GLU A 37 -15.87 -3.71 -3.52
CA GLU A 37 -17.22 -3.70 -2.93
C GLU A 37 -17.88 -5.08 -2.80
N ASP A 38 -17.40 -6.08 -3.53
CA ASP A 38 -17.92 -7.45 -3.43
C ASP A 38 -17.40 -8.14 -2.16
N THR A 39 -16.32 -7.64 -1.55
CA THR A 39 -15.76 -8.15 -0.29
C THR A 39 -16.35 -7.44 0.93
N ALA A 40 -16.55 -8.16 2.04
CA ALA A 40 -17.05 -7.57 3.28
C ALA A 40 -16.11 -6.48 3.81
N PHE A 41 -14.81 -6.76 3.87
CA PHE A 41 -13.82 -5.80 4.34
C PHE A 41 -13.63 -4.63 3.38
N GLY A 42 -13.72 -4.84 2.06
CA GLY A 42 -13.65 -3.75 1.08
C GLY A 42 -14.79 -2.75 1.22
N ARG A 43 -16.01 -3.18 1.59
CA ARG A 43 -17.11 -2.26 1.94
C ARG A 43 -16.77 -1.42 3.18
N VAL A 44 -16.26 -2.06 4.24
CA VAL A 44 -15.81 -1.36 5.46
C VAL A 44 -14.74 -0.31 5.13
N ILE A 45 -13.72 -0.66 4.34
CA ILE A 45 -12.69 0.26 3.87
C ILE A 45 -13.32 1.45 3.14
N ARG A 46 -14.19 1.19 2.16
CA ARG A 46 -14.84 2.23 1.35
C ARG A 46 -15.66 3.20 2.20
N ASP A 47 -16.34 2.72 3.23
CA ASP A 47 -17.13 3.58 4.12
C ASP A 47 -16.22 4.49 4.96
N HIS A 48 -15.10 3.98 5.48
CA HIS A 48 -14.19 4.76 6.32
C HIS A 48 -13.34 5.76 5.52
N VAL A 49 -12.94 5.45 4.28
CA VAL A 49 -12.17 6.43 3.49
C VAL A 49 -13.01 7.64 3.07
N ARG A 50 -14.35 7.54 3.06
CA ARG A 50 -15.23 8.70 2.77
C ARG A 50 -15.08 9.80 3.82
N SER A 51 -14.80 9.44 5.07
CA SER A 51 -14.60 10.38 6.18
C SER A 51 -13.14 10.85 6.31
N MET A 52 -12.22 10.36 5.48
CA MET A 52 -10.87 10.89 5.48
C MET A 52 -10.87 12.34 5.00
N PRO A 53 -10.03 13.22 5.58
CA PRO A 53 -9.84 14.58 5.07
C PRO A 53 -9.52 14.55 3.59
N ASP A 54 -10.04 15.49 2.82
CA ASP A 54 -9.66 15.69 1.42
C ASP A 54 -8.43 16.61 1.33
N SER A 55 -7.28 16.10 1.75
CA SER A 55 -5.99 16.80 1.68
C SER A 55 -5.06 16.14 0.65
N GLY A 56 -3.98 16.81 0.26
CA GLY A 56 -3.00 16.27 -0.69
C GLY A 56 -2.46 14.89 -0.30
N ASP A 57 -2.30 14.64 1.00
CA ASP A 57 -1.73 13.40 1.53
C ASP A 57 -2.69 12.20 1.45
N THR A 58 -3.99 12.44 1.46
CA THR A 58 -5.04 11.41 1.57
C THR A 58 -5.90 11.29 0.32
N ARG A 59 -5.98 12.34 -0.50
CA ARG A 59 -6.85 12.39 -1.70
C ARG A 59 -6.59 11.25 -2.66
N VAL A 60 -5.32 10.98 -2.99
CA VAL A 60 -4.95 9.93 -3.95
C VAL A 60 -5.45 8.56 -3.46
N LEU A 61 -5.15 8.20 -2.21
CA LEU A 61 -5.63 6.95 -1.64
C LEU A 61 -7.16 6.89 -1.61
N ARG A 62 -7.81 7.97 -1.17
CA ARG A 62 -9.27 8.05 -1.11
C ARG A 62 -9.90 7.84 -2.48
N ASP A 63 -9.41 8.50 -3.51
CA ASP A 63 -9.94 8.41 -4.87
C ASP A 63 -9.69 7.02 -5.47
N ASP A 64 -8.48 6.46 -5.28
CA ASP A 64 -8.13 5.09 -5.66
C ASP A 64 -9.13 4.09 -5.07
N ILE A 65 -9.42 4.19 -3.77
CA ILE A 65 -10.35 3.29 -3.07
C ILE A 65 -11.81 3.53 -3.51
N LEU A 66 -12.24 4.79 -3.64
CA LEU A 66 -13.62 5.14 -3.99
C LEU A 66 -13.97 4.79 -5.44
N SER A 67 -12.99 4.74 -6.34
CA SER A 67 -13.13 4.22 -7.71
C SER A 67 -13.59 2.76 -7.78
N ASN A 68 -13.59 2.05 -6.64
CA ASN A 68 -13.93 0.64 -6.48
C ASN A 68 -13.00 -0.27 -7.29
N PRO A 69 -11.70 -0.29 -6.92
CA PRO A 69 -10.71 -1.01 -7.68
C PRO A 69 -10.91 -2.52 -7.54
N ARG A 70 -10.27 -3.28 -8.43
CA ARG A 70 -10.16 -4.72 -8.27
C ARG A 70 -8.96 -5.05 -7.37
N VAL A 71 -9.17 -5.96 -6.44
CA VAL A 71 -8.19 -6.35 -5.41
C VAL A 71 -7.99 -7.85 -5.39
N TYR A 72 -6.80 -8.28 -4.99
CA TYR A 72 -6.54 -9.67 -4.66
C TYR A 72 -6.93 -9.90 -3.20
N ARG A 73 -7.79 -10.89 -2.95
CA ARG A 73 -8.22 -11.27 -1.60
C ARG A 73 -7.30 -12.36 -1.06
N VAL A 74 -6.45 -12.00 -0.11
CA VAL A 74 -5.59 -12.97 0.62
C VAL A 74 -6.38 -13.66 1.72
N SER A 75 -7.15 -12.88 2.49
CA SER A 75 -8.10 -13.36 3.50
C SER A 75 -9.26 -12.37 3.64
N GLU A 76 -10.23 -12.67 4.50
CA GLU A 76 -11.38 -11.78 4.75
C GLU A 76 -10.97 -10.37 5.20
N GLU A 77 -9.82 -10.23 5.87
CA GLU A 77 -9.32 -8.96 6.43
C GLU A 77 -7.96 -8.56 5.86
N PHE A 78 -7.60 -9.13 4.71
CA PHE A 78 -6.34 -8.86 4.03
C PHE A 78 -6.59 -8.81 2.53
N LEU A 79 -6.55 -7.59 1.99
CA LEU A 79 -6.71 -7.29 0.58
C LEU A 79 -5.43 -6.66 0.04
N ILE A 80 -5.12 -6.92 -1.23
CA ILE A 80 -4.00 -6.28 -1.92
C ILE A 80 -4.55 -5.55 -3.14
N LEU A 81 -4.33 -4.25 -3.19
CA LEU A 81 -4.49 -3.45 -4.39
C LEU A 81 -3.16 -3.46 -5.15
N GLN A 82 -3.20 -3.79 -6.44
CA GLN A 82 -2.09 -3.55 -7.35
C GLN A 82 -2.42 -2.34 -8.23
N LYS A 83 -1.51 -1.38 -8.30
CA LYS A 83 -1.69 -0.16 -9.10
C LYS A 83 -0.49 0.09 -9.98
N GLN A 84 -0.71 0.75 -11.10
CA GLN A 84 0.37 1.18 -11.97
C GLN A 84 0.87 2.56 -11.54
N SER A 85 2.17 2.68 -11.35
CA SER A 85 2.86 3.95 -11.12
C SER A 85 2.70 4.84 -12.35
N ALA A 86 2.20 6.05 -12.14
CA ALA A 86 2.09 7.06 -13.19
C ALA A 86 3.46 7.60 -13.66
N VAL A 87 4.52 7.37 -12.89
CA VAL A 87 5.87 7.93 -13.14
C VAL A 87 6.67 7.04 -14.09
N ASP A 88 6.64 5.73 -13.89
CA ASP A 88 7.54 4.78 -14.57
C ASP A 88 6.82 3.53 -15.10
N ALA A 89 5.48 3.54 -15.12
CA ALA A 89 4.63 2.45 -15.59
C ALA A 89 4.85 1.09 -14.88
N SER A 90 5.64 1.08 -13.79
CA SER A 90 5.83 -0.09 -12.94
C SER A 90 4.58 -0.35 -12.11
N TRP A 91 4.50 -1.54 -11.53
CA TRP A 91 3.39 -1.92 -10.66
C TRP A 91 3.81 -1.86 -9.20
N GLU A 92 2.92 -1.36 -8.36
CA GLU A 92 3.10 -1.21 -6.92
C GLU A 92 1.95 -1.90 -6.19
N LEU A 93 2.20 -2.30 -4.95
CA LEU A 93 1.21 -2.95 -4.10
C LEU A 93 0.86 -2.05 -2.91
N VAL A 94 -0.44 -1.92 -2.66
CA VAL A 94 -0.99 -1.37 -1.42
C VAL A 94 -1.65 -2.52 -0.67
N VAL A 95 -1.04 -2.91 0.44
CA VAL A 95 -1.60 -3.91 1.35
C VAL A 95 -2.64 -3.23 2.24
N MET A 96 -3.84 -3.78 2.27
CA MET A 96 -4.93 -3.32 3.12
C MET A 96 -5.25 -4.42 4.12
N THR A 97 -5.14 -4.11 5.41
CA THR A 97 -5.50 -5.03 6.48
C THR A 97 -6.10 -4.26 7.65
N ARG A 98 -6.62 -4.96 8.65
CA ARG A 98 -7.13 -4.31 9.86
C ARG A 98 -6.70 -5.03 11.11
N ASN A 99 -6.72 -4.29 12.19
CA ASN A 99 -6.82 -4.85 13.52
C ASN A 99 -8.14 -4.36 14.15
N ARG A 100 -8.33 -4.64 15.43
CA ARG A 100 -9.54 -4.25 16.16
C ARG A 100 -9.79 -2.73 16.24
N HIS A 101 -8.79 -1.89 15.99
CA HIS A 101 -8.87 -0.43 16.15
C HIS A 101 -8.63 0.35 14.86
N HIS A 102 -7.95 -0.20 13.87
CA HIS A 102 -7.51 0.54 12.69
C HIS A 102 -7.62 -0.31 11.43
N ILE A 103 -7.98 0.36 10.33
CA ILE A 103 -7.70 -0.07 8.97
C ILE A 103 -6.31 0.45 8.62
N MET A 104 -5.47 -0.39 8.05
CA MET A 104 -4.10 -0.06 7.69
C MET A 104 -3.92 -0.17 6.18
N PHE A 105 -3.39 0.89 5.58
CA PHE A 105 -2.98 0.96 4.17
C PHE A 105 -1.47 1.03 4.12
N CYS A 106 -0.84 0.01 3.57
CA CYS A 106 0.57 -0.26 3.78
C CYS A 106 1.32 -0.38 2.45
N LEU A 107 2.47 0.28 2.38
CA LEU A 107 3.46 0.12 1.33
C LEU A 107 4.58 -0.80 1.82
N LEU A 108 5.14 -1.60 0.90
CA LEU A 108 6.22 -2.53 1.19
C LEU A 108 7.56 -1.80 1.34
N LEU A 109 8.31 -2.14 2.38
CA LEU A 109 9.68 -1.66 2.60
C LEU A 109 10.69 -2.75 2.27
N GLU A 110 11.84 -2.36 1.72
CA GLU A 110 12.93 -3.28 1.39
C GLU A 110 13.44 -3.97 2.64
N HIS A 111 13.73 -5.27 2.51
CA HIS A 111 14.23 -6.07 3.61
C HIS A 111 15.01 -7.26 3.07
N GLU A 112 16.19 -7.51 3.66
CA GLU A 112 17.15 -8.49 3.16
C GLU A 112 16.69 -9.95 3.33
N THR A 113 15.74 -10.20 4.23
CA THR A 113 15.32 -11.57 4.61
C THR A 113 14.06 -12.08 3.91
N VAL A 114 13.58 -11.41 2.84
CA VAL A 114 12.40 -11.89 2.13
C VAL A 114 12.78 -13.10 1.29
N GLU A 115 12.03 -14.20 1.42
CA GLU A 115 12.19 -15.38 0.58
C GLU A 115 11.80 -15.06 -0.87
N ILE A 116 12.75 -15.21 -1.78
CA ILE A 116 12.57 -15.03 -3.22
C ILE A 116 12.25 -16.38 -3.84
N PRO A 117 11.03 -16.59 -4.39
CA PRO A 117 10.67 -17.84 -5.04
C PRO A 117 11.53 -18.14 -6.27
N ASP A 118 11.71 -19.42 -6.58
CA ASP A 118 12.40 -19.87 -7.78
C ASP A 118 11.81 -19.24 -9.05
N GLY A 119 12.69 -18.67 -9.88
CA GLY A 119 12.33 -18.00 -11.12
C GLY A 119 11.93 -16.52 -10.97
N ALA A 120 11.71 -16.03 -9.74
CA ALA A 120 11.59 -14.60 -9.49
C ALA A 120 12.98 -13.95 -9.32
N ALA A 121 13.10 -12.68 -9.70
CA ALA A 121 14.33 -11.91 -9.54
C ALA A 121 14.02 -10.49 -9.07
N LEU A 122 14.81 -10.03 -8.11
CA LEU A 122 14.84 -8.63 -7.65
C LEU A 122 16.12 -7.97 -8.18
N ARG A 123 15.97 -6.82 -8.86
CA ARG A 123 17.11 -6.07 -9.38
C ARG A 123 16.93 -4.58 -9.10
N ARG A 124 17.98 -3.92 -8.64
CA ARG A 124 18.03 -2.45 -8.67
C ARG A 124 18.26 -2.00 -10.12
N PRO A 125 17.41 -1.12 -10.70
CA PRO A 125 17.68 -0.52 -12.00
C PRO A 125 19.05 0.17 -11.97
N GLN A 126 19.94 -0.15 -12.92
CA GLN A 126 21.21 0.57 -13.05
C GLN A 126 20.95 1.97 -13.62
N GLY A 127 21.49 3.02 -12.98
CA GLY A 127 21.63 4.34 -13.60
C GLY A 127 20.63 5.43 -13.19
N ASP A 128 19.66 5.18 -12.30
CA ASP A 128 18.84 6.26 -11.73
C ASP A 128 18.94 6.31 -10.20
N PRO A 129 19.82 7.17 -9.63
CA PRO A 129 19.90 7.38 -8.19
C PRO A 129 18.60 7.92 -7.56
N ARG A 130 17.59 8.28 -8.38
CA ARG A 130 16.28 8.76 -7.94
C ARG A 130 15.20 7.66 -7.91
N ASN A 131 15.47 6.45 -8.39
CA ASN A 131 14.54 5.31 -8.30
C ASN A 131 15.18 4.15 -7.51
N PRO A 132 15.23 4.24 -6.17
CA PRO A 132 15.90 3.25 -5.33
C PRO A 132 15.16 1.91 -5.24
N ALA A 133 13.98 1.79 -5.84
CA ALA A 133 13.14 0.60 -5.68
C ALA A 133 13.73 -0.64 -6.36
N LEU A 134 13.63 -1.77 -5.68
CA LEU A 134 13.89 -3.10 -6.21
C LEU A 134 12.80 -3.48 -7.21
N MET A 135 13.21 -3.76 -8.44
CA MET A 135 12.33 -4.19 -9.51
C MET A 135 12.22 -5.73 -9.52
N ALA A 136 11.03 -6.22 -9.25
CA ALA A 136 10.64 -7.61 -9.33
C ALA A 136 10.24 -8.00 -10.77
N SER A 137 10.74 -9.15 -11.21
CA SER A 137 10.48 -9.72 -12.53
C SER A 137 10.59 -11.24 -12.51
N GLY A 138 10.05 -11.90 -13.53
CA GLY A 138 10.08 -13.35 -13.66
C GLY A 138 8.82 -13.89 -14.33
N PRO A 139 8.65 -15.23 -14.35
CA PRO A 139 7.40 -15.87 -14.73
C PRO A 139 6.23 -15.40 -13.85
N PRO A 140 5.00 -15.31 -14.38
CA PRO A 140 3.87 -14.72 -13.65
C PRO A 140 3.62 -15.36 -12.28
N GLU A 141 3.67 -16.69 -12.18
CA GLU A 141 3.42 -17.46 -10.97
C GLU A 141 4.50 -17.20 -9.92
N ALA A 142 5.77 -17.11 -10.32
CA ALA A 142 6.87 -16.78 -9.41
C ALA A 142 6.75 -15.34 -8.89
N VAL A 143 6.38 -14.40 -9.76
CA VAL A 143 6.15 -12.99 -9.38
C VAL A 143 4.95 -12.86 -8.45
N LYS A 144 3.87 -13.62 -8.68
CA LYS A 144 2.71 -13.70 -7.79
C LYS A 144 3.11 -14.21 -6.40
N GLN A 145 3.87 -15.30 -6.33
CA GLN A 145 4.34 -15.84 -5.06
C GLN A 145 5.24 -14.85 -4.32
N LEU A 146 6.13 -14.16 -5.04
CA LEU A 146 6.98 -13.12 -4.46
C LEU A 146 6.12 -11.98 -3.89
N ALA A 147 5.11 -11.51 -4.62
CA ALA A 147 4.19 -10.47 -4.16
C ALA A 147 3.42 -10.89 -2.89
N LEU A 148 3.00 -12.16 -2.80
CA LEU A 148 2.36 -12.70 -1.60
C LEU A 148 3.33 -12.79 -0.42
N ASN A 149 4.53 -13.33 -0.63
CA ASN A 149 5.57 -13.41 0.40
C ASN A 149 5.88 -12.01 0.94
N LEU A 150 6.14 -11.05 0.07
CA LEU A 150 6.37 -9.65 0.45
C LEU A 150 5.20 -9.08 1.25
N SER A 151 3.97 -9.28 0.78
CA SER A 151 2.77 -8.78 1.46
C SER A 151 2.61 -9.39 2.85
N LEU A 152 3.01 -10.64 3.06
CA LEU A 152 2.86 -11.32 4.35
C LEU A 152 4.03 -11.02 5.31
N THR A 153 5.26 -10.97 4.82
CA THR A 153 6.45 -11.04 5.69
C THR A 153 7.32 -9.79 5.68
N ALA A 154 7.30 -8.98 4.61
CA ALA A 154 8.13 -7.80 4.54
C ALA A 154 7.66 -6.73 5.55
N PRO A 155 8.58 -5.93 6.12
CA PRO A 155 8.23 -4.71 6.84
C PRO A 155 7.44 -3.75 5.95
N LYS A 156 6.59 -2.93 6.58
CA LYS A 156 5.66 -2.06 5.87
C LYS A 156 5.61 -0.69 6.52
N ALA A 157 5.50 0.36 5.70
CA ALA A 157 5.11 1.68 6.14
C ALA A 157 3.60 1.82 5.93
N CYS A 158 2.86 2.11 7.00
CA CYS A 158 1.41 2.10 6.97
C CYS A 158 0.81 3.44 7.38
N MET A 159 -0.21 3.87 6.65
CA MET A 159 -1.20 4.83 7.13
C MET A 159 -2.29 4.06 7.87
N ALA A 160 -2.56 4.44 9.12
CA ALA A 160 -3.61 3.84 9.92
C ALA A 160 -4.82 4.79 9.99
N LEU A 161 -6.00 4.27 9.68
CA LEU A 161 -7.27 4.95 9.77
C LEU A 161 -8.05 4.34 10.95
N PRO A 162 -8.38 5.11 11.99
CA PRO A 162 -9.13 4.58 13.12
C PRO A 162 -10.53 4.09 12.69
N ILE A 163 -10.92 2.97 13.26
CA ILE A 163 -12.29 2.45 13.25
C ILE A 163 -12.91 2.94 14.55
N ALA A 164 -14.05 3.61 14.48
CA ALA A 164 -14.77 4.00 15.69
C ALA A 164 -14.98 2.76 16.58
N ASP A 165 -14.56 2.84 17.84
CA ASP A 165 -14.73 1.73 18.77
C ASP A 165 -16.24 1.51 18.97
N PRO A 166 -16.80 0.33 18.62
CA PRO A 166 -18.22 0.08 18.83
C PRO A 166 -18.63 0.17 20.31
N SER A 167 -17.66 0.22 21.24
CA SER A 167 -17.90 0.43 22.67
C SER A 167 -18.15 1.90 23.10
N LYS A 168 -18.08 2.88 22.19
CA LYS A 168 -18.48 4.27 22.48
C LYS A 168 -19.45 4.86 21.46
N PRO A 169 -20.74 4.49 21.51
CA PRO A 169 -21.78 5.28 20.89
C PRO A 169 -22.04 6.53 21.77
N GLY A 170 -21.59 7.72 21.35
CA GLY A 170 -22.14 8.96 21.91
C GLY A 170 -21.24 10.14 22.28
N GLU A 171 -19.99 10.26 21.79
CA GLU A 171 -19.25 11.53 21.92
C GLU A 171 -19.34 12.33 20.61
N THR A 172 -20.50 12.98 20.42
CA THR A 172 -20.66 14.13 19.52
C THR A 172 -19.80 15.29 20.01
N LEU A 173 -19.08 15.92 19.08
CA LEU A 173 -18.44 17.23 19.24
C LEU A 173 -19.47 18.32 19.57
#